data_AF-A0A2T3NWB6-F1
#
_entry.id   AF-A0A2T3NWB6-F1
#
_cell.length_a   1.000
_cell.length_b   1.000
_cell.length_c   1.000
_cell.angle_alpha   90.00
_cell.angle_beta   90.00
_cell.angle_gamma   90.00
#
_symmetry.space_group_name_H-M   'P 1'
#
loop_
_entity.id
_entity.type
_entity.pdbx_description
1 polymer ?
#
loop_
_entity_poly.entity_id
_entity_poly.type
_entity_poly.pdbx_seq_one_letter_code
_entity_poly.pdbx_strand_id
1 'polypeptide(L)'
;MYKFLLRLLIATCFIASNPTFAKFENVNDKFEQSLQHCLINEDFKEESLGCFNALLIDSFSFFNGEAATNLSNQLTDILKSWVADKDFYAIHPLLTEKRGSIVERRAYFIEDDSGGLVLLHVTFIKRLSEWSLNSVYLTTKKAEMEQLLGFYF
;
A
#
# COMPACT_ATOMS: atom_id res chain seq x y z
N MET A 1 61.54 -3.96 25.94
CA MET A 1 61.08 -2.67 26.49
C MET A 1 60.89 -1.69 25.32
N TYR A 2 59.64 -1.25 25.12
CA TYR A 2 59.17 -0.03 24.41
C TYR A 2 59.64 0.29 22.96
N LYS A 3 58.67 0.31 22.01
CA LYS A 3 58.14 1.51 21.27
C LYS A 3 59.04 1.97 20.11
N PHE A 4 58.64 2.22 18.85
CA PHE A 4 57.44 2.79 18.20
C PHE A 4 57.43 2.20 16.75
N LEU A 5 56.42 1.53 16.21
CA LEU A 5 55.12 2.00 15.72
C LEU A 5 55.16 3.31 14.90
N LEU A 6 55.44 3.19 13.61
CA LEU A 6 55.02 4.15 12.58
C LEU A 6 54.17 3.37 11.54
N ARG A 7 52.91 3.12 11.88
CA ARG A 7 51.92 2.59 10.92
C ARG A 7 51.28 3.77 10.21
N LEU A 8 51.49 3.81 8.91
CA LEU A 8 50.87 4.69 7.94
C LEU A 8 49.34 4.55 8.03
N LEU A 9 48.68 5.54 8.63
CA LEU A 9 47.23 5.65 8.67
C LEU A 9 46.79 6.33 7.37
N ILE A 10 46.53 5.53 6.33
CA ILE A 10 45.78 5.99 5.17
C ILE A 10 44.32 6.09 5.65
N ALA A 11 43.95 7.28 6.10
CA ALA A 11 42.55 7.66 6.26
C ALA A 11 41.94 7.81 4.86
N THR A 12 41.56 6.69 4.25
CA THR A 12 40.56 6.73 3.19
C THR A 12 39.27 7.22 3.84
N CYS A 13 38.93 8.48 3.60
CA CYS A 13 37.56 8.97 3.71
C CYS A 13 36.67 7.99 2.95
N PHE A 14 36.06 7.04 3.68
CA PHE A 14 34.75 6.57 3.32
C PHE A 14 33.87 7.80 3.39
N ILE A 15 33.70 8.47 2.26
CA ILE A 15 32.50 9.23 2.00
C ILE A 15 31.42 8.18 2.12
N ALA A 16 30.85 8.07 3.32
CA ALA A 16 29.50 7.61 3.47
C ALA A 16 28.70 8.56 2.58
N SER A 17 28.49 8.17 1.34
CA SER A 17 27.34 8.58 0.59
C SER A 17 26.16 8.10 1.43
N ASN A 18 25.78 8.91 2.42
CA ASN A 18 24.39 8.98 2.82
C ASN A 18 23.70 9.40 1.53
N PRO A 19 22.97 8.52 0.84
CA PRO A 19 21.85 9.04 0.09
C PRO A 19 21.00 9.71 1.18
N THR A 20 21.11 11.03 1.25
CA THR A 20 19.98 11.85 1.59
C THR A 20 18.92 11.46 0.57
N PHE A 21 18.20 10.37 0.87
CA PHE A 21 16.93 10.07 0.25
C PHE A 21 16.10 11.29 0.56
N ALA A 22 16.01 12.16 -0.45
CA ALA A 22 15.22 13.36 -0.42
C ALA A 22 13.81 12.94 0.01
N LYS A 23 13.49 13.35 1.23
CA LYS A 23 12.23 13.13 1.92
C LYS A 23 11.12 13.87 1.19
N PHE A 24 10.62 13.27 0.11
CA PHE A 24 9.23 13.38 -0.31
C PHE A 24 8.61 12.02 -0.09
N GLU A 25 8.36 11.70 1.17
CA GLU A 25 7.56 10.53 1.54
C GLU A 25 6.12 10.84 1.09
N ASN A 26 5.79 10.44 -0.15
CA ASN A 26 4.48 10.63 -0.73
C ASN A 26 3.49 9.81 0.12
N VAL A 27 2.44 10.43 0.67
CA VAL A 27 1.42 9.74 1.52
C VAL A 27 0.89 8.48 0.81
N ASN A 28 0.85 8.52 -0.51
CA ASN A 28 0.39 7.42 -1.34
C ASN A 28 1.34 6.21 -1.31
N ASP A 29 2.65 6.43 -1.16
CA ASP A 29 3.64 5.35 -1.01
C ASP A 29 3.57 4.75 0.40
N LYS A 30 3.18 5.54 1.41
CA LYS A 30 2.85 5.03 2.75
C LYS A 30 1.62 4.14 2.74
N PHE A 31 0.58 4.52 2.00
CA PHE A 31 -0.61 3.68 1.86
C PHE A 31 -0.27 2.30 1.32
N GLU A 32 0.55 2.23 0.27
CA GLU A 32 0.97 0.95 -0.32
C GLU A 32 1.80 0.10 0.64
N GLN A 33 2.73 0.72 1.36
CA GLN A 33 3.52 0.02 2.39
C GLN A 33 2.64 -0.48 3.53
N SER A 34 1.70 0.32 4.01
CA SER A 34 0.73 -0.08 5.04
C SER A 34 -0.20 -1.18 4.54
N LEU A 35 -0.63 -1.13 3.28
CA LEU A 35 -1.45 -2.15 2.67
C LEU A 35 -0.70 -3.49 2.62
N GLN A 36 0.56 -3.49 2.16
CA GLN A 36 1.42 -4.66 2.16
C GLN A 36 1.64 -5.18 3.58
N HIS A 37 1.92 -4.28 4.53
CA HIS A 37 2.11 -4.66 5.92
C HIS A 37 0.86 -5.35 6.49
N CYS A 38 -0.32 -4.74 6.32
CA CYS A 38 -1.56 -5.29 6.84
C CYS A 38 -1.89 -6.65 6.22
N LEU A 39 -1.77 -6.82 4.90
CA LEU A 39 -2.25 -8.04 4.27
C LEU A 39 -1.19 -9.16 4.24
N ILE A 40 0.10 -8.84 4.11
CA ILE A 40 1.16 -9.84 3.87
C ILE A 40 2.01 -10.12 5.11
N ASN A 41 2.24 -9.13 5.96
CA ASN A 41 3.23 -9.25 7.05
C ASN A 41 2.60 -9.55 8.42
N GLU A 42 1.28 -9.62 8.51
CA GLU A 42 0.58 -10.01 9.73
C GLU A 42 0.49 -11.54 9.81
N ASP A 43 0.89 -12.11 10.94
CA ASP A 43 0.98 -13.57 11.14
C ASP A 43 -0.41 -14.24 11.20
N PHE A 44 -1.46 -13.45 11.46
CA PHE A 44 -2.83 -13.94 11.60
C PHE A 44 -3.81 -13.19 10.71
N LYS A 45 -4.58 -13.94 9.93
CA LYS A 45 -5.59 -13.43 8.99
C LYS A 45 -6.60 -12.44 9.60
N GLU A 46 -7.03 -12.68 10.83
CA GLU A 46 -7.96 -11.77 11.52
C GLU A 46 -7.30 -10.42 11.83
N GLU A 47 -6.03 -10.44 12.22
CA GLU A 47 -5.22 -9.24 12.44
C GLU A 47 -4.94 -8.53 11.10
N SER A 48 -4.67 -9.29 10.03
CA SER A 48 -4.48 -8.74 8.68
C SER A 48 -5.70 -7.95 8.21
N LEU A 49 -6.88 -8.53 8.36
CA LEU A 49 -8.16 -7.92 7.97
C LEU A 49 -8.52 -6.75 8.89
N GLY A 50 -8.23 -6.84 10.19
CA GLY A 50 -8.39 -5.74 11.14
C GLY A 50 -7.49 -4.54 10.81
N CYS A 51 -6.22 -4.79 10.50
CA CYS A 51 -5.26 -3.79 10.05
C CYS A 51 -5.71 -3.12 8.76
N PHE A 52 -6.13 -3.90 7.76
CA PHE A 52 -6.65 -3.38 6.50
C PHE A 52 -7.86 -2.46 6.70
N ASN A 53 -8.81 -2.86 7.56
CA ASN A 53 -9.98 -2.06 7.90
C ASN A 53 -9.59 -0.73 8.53
N ALA A 54 -8.66 -0.76 9.50
CA ALA A 54 -8.14 0.44 10.14
C ALA A 54 -7.42 1.37 9.15
N LEU A 55 -6.57 0.82 8.27
CA LEU A 55 -5.88 1.57 7.23
C LEU A 55 -6.84 2.34 6.34
N LEU A 56 -7.93 1.71 5.88
CA LEU A 56 -8.92 2.38 5.04
C LEU A 56 -9.62 3.51 5.79
N ILE A 57 -10.06 3.27 7.03
CA ILE A 57 -10.73 4.28 7.87
C ILE A 57 -9.81 5.48 8.09
N ASP A 58 -8.56 5.26 8.48
CA ASP A 58 -7.58 6.31 8.75
C ASP A 58 -7.21 7.09 7.48
N SER A 59 -7.24 6.44 6.31
CA SER A 59 -6.96 7.07 5.03
C SER A 59 -8.11 7.97 4.54
N PHE A 60 -9.33 7.78 5.08
CA PHE A 60 -10.50 8.57 4.74
C PHE A 60 -10.60 9.84 5.61
N SER A 61 -9.94 10.93 5.20
CA SER A 61 -9.92 12.16 6.00
C SER A 61 -11.21 13.01 5.97
N PHE A 62 -12.16 12.72 5.07
CA PHE A 62 -13.31 13.63 4.81
C PHE A 62 -14.71 13.00 4.89
N PHE A 63 -14.82 11.67 4.97
CA PHE A 63 -16.13 11.05 5.13
C PHE A 63 -16.59 11.21 6.58
N ASN A 64 -17.91 11.32 6.79
CA ASN A 64 -18.51 10.98 8.09
C ASN A 64 -17.88 9.64 8.52
N GLY A 65 -17.30 9.58 9.72
CA GLY A 65 -16.62 8.38 10.22
C GLY A 65 -17.47 7.11 10.08
N GLU A 66 -18.79 7.23 10.15
CA GLU A 66 -19.74 6.13 9.92
C GLU A 66 -19.74 5.62 8.47
N ALA A 67 -19.72 6.51 7.46
CA ALA A 67 -19.71 6.10 6.06
C ALA A 67 -18.38 5.45 5.66
N ALA A 68 -17.25 5.99 6.17
CA ALA A 68 -15.94 5.38 6.00
C ALA A 68 -15.89 3.98 6.65
N THR A 69 -16.37 3.88 7.89
CA THR A 69 -16.43 2.60 8.62
C THR A 69 -17.31 1.58 7.90
N ASN A 70 -18.49 1.98 7.44
CA ASN A 70 -19.41 1.07 6.73
C ASN A 70 -18.84 0.57 5.40
N LEU A 71 -18.22 1.46 4.62
CA LEU A 71 -17.55 1.07 3.37
C LEU A 71 -16.36 0.14 3.65
N SER A 72 -15.54 0.49 4.64
CA SER A 72 -14.37 -0.29 5.02
C SER A 72 -14.73 -1.70 5.51
N ASN A 73 -15.78 -1.81 6.33
CA ASN A 73 -16.32 -3.10 6.77
C ASN A 73 -16.80 -3.94 5.58
N GLN A 74 -17.55 -3.35 4.64
CA GLN A 74 -18.01 -4.08 3.43
C GLN A 74 -16.84 -4.62 2.60
N LEU A 75 -15.77 -3.83 2.42
CA LEU A 75 -14.60 -4.26 1.65
C LEU A 75 -13.82 -5.34 2.37
N THR A 76 -13.72 -5.23 3.70
CA THR A 76 -13.11 -6.24 4.56
C THR A 76 -13.90 -7.55 4.51
N ASP A 77 -15.24 -7.49 4.50
CA ASP A 77 -16.11 -8.66 4.36
C ASP A 77 -15.96 -9.33 2.98
N ILE A 78 -15.84 -8.54 1.90
CA ILE A 78 -15.58 -9.07 0.56
C ILE A 78 -14.23 -9.79 0.54
N LEU A 79 -13.18 -9.16 1.08
CA LEU A 79 -11.86 -9.79 1.19
C LEU A 79 -11.96 -11.07 2.00
N LYS A 80 -12.51 -11.02 3.21
CA LYS A 80 -12.71 -12.18 4.09
C LYS A 80 -13.43 -13.34 3.38
N SER A 81 -14.51 -13.04 2.65
CA SER A 81 -15.25 -14.03 1.88
C SER A 81 -14.43 -14.61 0.71
N TRP A 82 -13.62 -13.79 0.06
CA TRP A 82 -12.78 -14.23 -1.05
C TRP A 82 -11.61 -15.09 -0.56
N VAL A 83 -10.91 -14.66 0.49
CA VAL A 83 -9.79 -15.43 1.05
C VAL A 83 -10.24 -16.64 1.84
N ALA A 84 -11.47 -16.76 2.35
CA ALA A 84 -12.01 -17.91 3.11
C ALA A 84 -10.99 -18.61 4.05
N ASP A 85 -10.21 -19.58 3.55
CA ASP A 85 -9.15 -20.33 4.27
C ASP A 85 -7.72 -20.16 3.70
N LYS A 86 -7.54 -19.32 2.70
CA LYS A 86 -6.26 -18.98 2.06
C LYS A 86 -5.58 -17.80 2.74
N ASP A 87 -4.25 -17.74 2.58
CA ASP A 87 -3.45 -16.60 3.01
C ASP A 87 -3.22 -15.63 1.85
N PHE A 88 -2.97 -14.37 2.20
CA PHE A 88 -2.53 -13.38 1.23
C PHE A 88 -1.08 -13.66 0.87
N TYR A 89 -0.78 -13.75 -0.43
CA TYR A 89 0.54 -14.08 -0.92
C TYR A 89 1.33 -12.85 -1.37
N ALA A 90 0.71 -12.00 -2.19
CA ALA A 90 1.39 -10.85 -2.76
C ALA A 90 0.44 -9.71 -3.08
N ILE A 91 1.00 -8.50 -3.18
CA ILE A 91 0.31 -7.31 -3.69
C ILE A 91 1.10 -6.76 -4.88
N HIS A 92 0.46 -6.73 -6.04
CA HIS A 92 1.05 -6.28 -7.30
C HIS A 92 0.51 -4.90 -7.70
N PRO A 93 1.32 -3.84 -7.67
CA PRO A 93 0.90 -2.54 -8.20
C PRO A 93 0.76 -2.62 -9.73
N LEU A 94 -0.40 -2.19 -10.25
CA LEU A 94 -0.72 -2.30 -11.68
C LEU A 94 -0.70 -0.94 -12.38
N LEU A 95 -1.30 0.05 -11.74
CA LEU A 95 -1.52 1.37 -12.33
C LEU A 95 -1.29 2.44 -11.27
N THR A 96 -0.63 3.52 -11.69
CA THR A 96 -0.67 4.80 -11.00
C THR A 96 -0.97 5.89 -12.02
N GLU A 97 -2.18 6.43 -12.00
CA GLU A 97 -2.64 7.49 -12.89
C GLU A 97 -2.79 8.80 -12.10
N LYS A 98 -1.99 9.82 -12.43
CA LYS A 98 -2.13 11.16 -11.85
C LYS A 98 -2.92 12.06 -12.80
N ARG A 99 -3.95 12.72 -12.28
CA ARG A 99 -4.74 13.73 -13.00
C ARG A 99 -4.50 15.10 -12.37
N GLY A 100 -3.63 15.87 -13.02
CA GLY A 100 -3.17 17.15 -12.50
C GLY A 100 -2.44 16.98 -11.15
N SER A 101 -2.51 18.01 -10.31
CA SER A 101 -1.89 18.03 -8.98
C SER A 101 -2.85 17.62 -7.85
N ILE A 102 -4.05 17.14 -8.19
CA ILE A 102 -5.16 16.98 -7.23
C ILE A 102 -5.75 15.58 -7.14
N VAL A 103 -5.55 14.71 -8.15
CA VAL A 103 -6.13 13.37 -8.16
C VAL A 103 -5.06 12.35 -8.51
N GLU A 104 -5.02 11.26 -7.77
CA GLU A 104 -4.18 10.10 -8.05
C GLU A 104 -5.01 8.83 -7.92
N ARG A 105 -5.03 8.00 -8.96
CA ARG A 105 -5.69 6.70 -8.97
C ARG A 105 -4.64 5.62 -8.95
N ARG A 106 -4.87 4.58 -8.15
CA ARG A 106 -4.01 3.40 -8.11
C ARG A 106 -4.84 2.13 -8.19
N ALA A 107 -4.23 1.11 -8.77
CA ALA A 107 -4.83 -0.22 -8.85
C ALA A 107 -3.81 -1.27 -8.41
N TYR A 108 -4.27 -2.24 -7.64
CA TYR A 108 -3.47 -3.31 -7.05
C TYR A 108 -4.15 -4.65 -7.29
N PHE A 109 -3.41 -5.66 -7.74
CA PHE A 109 -3.84 -7.04 -7.56
C PHE A 109 -3.39 -7.55 -6.20
N ILE A 110 -4.33 -8.07 -5.42
CA ILE A 110 -4.06 -8.84 -4.21
C ILE A 110 -4.18 -10.30 -4.62
N GLU A 111 -3.09 -11.05 -4.44
CA GLU A 111 -2.98 -12.46 -4.80
C GLU A 111 -3.08 -13.34 -3.55
N ASP A 112 -3.85 -14.42 -3.62
CA ASP A 112 -3.87 -15.47 -2.60
C ASP A 112 -2.82 -16.56 -2.90
N ASP A 113 -2.53 -17.41 -1.94
CA ASP A 113 -1.56 -18.52 -2.06
C ASP A 113 -1.85 -19.55 -3.18
N SER A 114 -3.05 -19.52 -3.76
CA SER A 114 -3.47 -20.39 -4.86
C SER A 114 -3.37 -19.72 -6.25
N GLY A 115 -2.96 -18.45 -6.29
CA GLY A 115 -2.92 -17.63 -7.51
C GLY A 115 -4.25 -16.97 -7.88
N GLY A 116 -5.23 -16.98 -6.97
CA GLY A 116 -6.46 -16.20 -7.12
C GLY A 116 -6.16 -14.71 -7.01
N LEU A 117 -6.90 -13.88 -7.73
CA LEU A 117 -6.70 -12.43 -7.74
C LEU A 117 -7.94 -11.66 -7.31
N VAL A 118 -7.73 -10.62 -6.51
CA VAL A 118 -8.66 -9.52 -6.23
C VAL A 118 -8.07 -8.22 -6.76
N LEU A 119 -8.91 -7.38 -7.37
CA LEU A 119 -8.50 -6.03 -7.76
C LEU A 119 -8.96 -5.03 -6.71
N LEU A 120 -8.02 -4.28 -6.14
CA LEU A 120 -8.26 -3.12 -5.30
C LEU A 120 -7.94 -1.85 -6.11
N HIS A 121 -8.95 -1.02 -6.35
CA HIS A 121 -8.81 0.27 -7.00
C HIS A 121 -9.07 1.39 -6.00
N VAL A 122 -8.09 2.27 -5.83
CA VAL A 122 -8.14 3.41 -4.91
C VAL A 122 -8.00 4.73 -5.66
N THR A 123 -8.66 5.77 -5.18
CA THR A 123 -8.50 7.13 -5.68
C THR A 123 -8.23 8.04 -4.51
N PHE A 124 -7.10 8.73 -4.57
CA PHE A 124 -6.72 9.79 -3.67
C PHE A 124 -7.06 11.15 -4.25
N ILE A 125 -7.45 12.08 -3.39
CA ILE A 125 -7.65 13.49 -3.73
C ILE A 125 -6.79 14.36 -2.82
N LYS A 126 -6.19 15.41 -3.40
CA LYS A 126 -5.45 16.43 -2.65
C LYS A 126 -6.38 17.60 -2.35
N ARG A 127 -6.61 17.90 -1.08
CA ARG A 127 -7.39 19.07 -0.61
C ARG A 127 -6.59 19.80 0.47
N LEU A 128 -6.53 21.13 0.38
CA LEU A 128 -5.78 21.96 1.34
C LEU A 128 -4.33 21.49 1.59
N SER A 129 -3.69 21.00 0.53
CA SER A 129 -2.34 20.40 0.53
C SER A 129 -2.20 19.01 1.13
N GLU A 130 -3.28 18.40 1.64
CA GLU A 130 -3.30 17.06 2.21
C GLU A 130 -3.91 16.05 1.24
N TRP A 131 -3.31 14.87 1.16
CA TRP A 131 -3.85 13.74 0.39
C TRP A 131 -4.74 12.88 1.27
N SER A 132 -5.88 12.47 0.74
CA SER A 132 -6.73 11.49 1.39
C SER A 132 -7.43 10.58 0.41
N LEU A 133 -7.82 9.42 0.90
CA LEU A 133 -8.63 8.48 0.13
C LEU A 133 -10.00 9.10 -0.14
N ASN A 134 -10.37 9.17 -1.41
CA ASN A 134 -11.65 9.68 -1.87
C ASN A 134 -12.61 8.56 -2.22
N SER A 135 -12.10 7.47 -2.78
CA SER A 135 -12.89 6.27 -3.07
C SER A 135 -12.00 5.05 -3.11
N VAL A 136 -12.58 3.93 -2.68
CA VAL A 136 -11.99 2.60 -2.81
C VAL A 136 -13.04 1.67 -3.38
N TYR A 137 -12.59 0.76 -4.23
CA TYR A 137 -13.41 -0.25 -4.85
C TYR A 137 -12.63 -1.55 -4.90
N LEU A 138 -13.30 -2.65 -4.60
CA LEU A 138 -12.70 -3.98 -4.59
C LEU A 138 -13.59 -4.93 -5.37
N THR A 139 -13.00 -5.74 -6.25
CA THR A 139 -13.74 -6.74 -7.03
C THR A 139 -12.95 -8.03 -7.22
N THR A 140 -13.68 -9.14 -7.25
CA THR A 140 -13.23 -10.48 -7.65
C THR A 140 -13.68 -10.86 -9.06
N LYS A 141 -14.51 -10.01 -9.70
CA LYS A 141 -15.12 -10.34 -10.99
C LYS A 141 -14.23 -9.93 -12.14
N LYS A 142 -13.82 -10.90 -12.94
CA LYS A 142 -13.00 -10.72 -14.15
C LYS A 142 -13.46 -9.55 -15.04
N ALA A 143 -14.74 -9.52 -15.42
CA ALA A 143 -15.26 -8.48 -16.32
C ALA A 143 -15.11 -7.06 -15.75
N GLU A 144 -15.27 -6.89 -14.44
CA GLU A 144 -15.08 -5.61 -13.77
C GLU A 144 -13.59 -5.23 -13.70
N MET A 145 -12.71 -6.21 -13.50
CA MET A 145 -11.26 -6.01 -13.54
C MET A 145 -10.78 -5.54 -14.92
N GLU A 146 -11.19 -6.24 -15.98
CA GLU A 146 -10.84 -5.90 -17.37
C GLU A 146 -11.33 -4.49 -17.73
N GLN A 147 -12.54 -4.13 -17.31
CA GLN A 147 -13.11 -2.80 -17.53
C GLN A 147 -12.31 -1.71 -16.82
N LEU A 148 -11.90 -1.94 -15.57
CA LEU A 148 -11.16 -0.94 -14.77
C LEU A 148 -9.72 -0.76 -15.25
N LEU A 149 -9.10 -1.84 -15.73
CA LEU A 149 -7.72 -1.83 -16.18
C LEU A 149 -7.58 -1.43 -17.66
N GLY A 150 -8.65 -1.53 -18.45
CA GLY A 150 -8.66 -1.16 -19.86
C GLY A 150 -7.98 -2.19 -20.77
N PHE A 151 -7.85 -3.43 -20.32
CA PHE A 151 -7.34 -4.55 -21.12
C PHE A 151 -8.02 -5.88 -20.75
N TYR A 152 -8.03 -6.82 -21.68
CA TYR A 152 -8.67 -8.14 -21.56
C TYR A 152 -7.63 -9.23 -21.37
N PHE A 153 -7.91 -10.26 -20.57
CA PHE A 153 -6.98 -11.37 -20.30
C PHE A 153 -7.68 -12.72 -20.19
#